data_AF-A0AAD0YP82-F1
#
_entry.id   AF-A0AAD0YP82-F1
#
_cell.length_a   1.000
_cell.length_b   1.000
_cell.length_c   1.000
_cell.angle_alpha   90.00
_cell.angle_beta   90.00
_cell.angle_gamma   90.00
#
_symmetry.space_group_name_H-M   'P 1'
#
loop_
_entity.id
_entity.type
_entity.pdbx_description
1 polymer ?
#
loop_
_entity_poly.entity_id
_entity_poly.type
_entity_poly.pdbx_seq_one_letter_code
_entity_poly.pdbx_strand_id
1 'polypeptide(L)' 'MVILIPIFYFGIINTQVSLKYETNNAGDCISQITKRDLCQDIRQNKILIVADLVLIVVLLMFRRKIIRD' A
#
# COMPACT_ATOMS: atom_id res chain seq x y z
N MET A 1 1.12 3.54 -13.11
CA MET A 1 2.04 3.57 -11.95
C MET A 1 1.78 4.77 -11.06
N VAL A 2 1.87 6.02 -11.54
CA VAL A 2 1.61 7.21 -10.68
C VAL A 2 0.21 7.20 -10.02
N ILE A 3 -0.80 6.66 -10.70
CA ILE A 3 -2.17 6.53 -10.17
C ILE A 3 -2.29 5.50 -9.04
N LEU A 4 -1.38 4.52 -8.94
CA LEU A 4 -1.46 3.44 -7.96
C LEU A 4 -1.00 3.89 -6.56
N ILE A 5 -0.04 4.81 -6.47
CA ILE A 5 0.43 5.38 -5.19
C ILE A 5 -0.72 5.98 -4.36
N PRO A 6 -1.57 6.89 -4.88
CA PRO A 6 -2.69 7.44 -4.12
C PRO A 6 -3.74 6.37 -3.77
N ILE A 7 -3.92 5.34 -4.60
CA ILE A 7 -4.83 4.21 -4.30
C ILE A 7 -4.32 3.41 -3.09
N PHE A 8 -3.04 3.03 -3.09
CA PHE A 8 -2.45 2.31 -1.95
C PHE A 8 -2.43 3.16 -0.69
N TYR A 9 -2.19 4.47 -0.82
CA TYR A 9 -2.27 5.40 0.31
C TYR A 9 -3.69 5.50 0.87
N PHE A 10 -4.70 5.57 0.00
CA PHE A 10 -6.11 5.50 0.42
C PHE A 10 -6.41 4.17 1.13
N GLY A 11 -5.87 3.06 0.62
CA GLY A 11 -5.93 1.76 1.28
C GLY A 11 -5.40 1.79 2.71
N ILE A 12 -4.24 2.41 2.94
CA ILE A 12 -3.66 2.57 4.29
C ILE A 12 -4.60 3.35 5.21
N ILE A 13 -5.14 4.49 4.75
CA ILE A 13 -6.07 5.29 5.55
C ILE A 13 -7.32 4.48 5.91
N ASN A 14 -7.90 3.79 4.93
CA ASN A 14 -9.09 2.99 5.15
C ASN A 14 -8.83 1.84 6.14
N THR A 15 -7.68 1.18 6.04
CA THR A 15 -7.30 0.13 6.98
C THR A 15 -7.01 0.70 8.38
N GLN A 16 -6.48 1.93 8.51
CA GLN A 16 -6.35 2.60 9.82
C GLN A 16 -7.70 2.93 10.45
N VAL A 17 -8.69 3.31 9.64
CA VAL A 17 -10.07 3.47 10.10
C VAL A 17 -10.61 2.12 10.58
N SER A 18 -10.48 1.05 9.79
CA SER A 18 -10.83 -0.30 10.23
C SER A 18 -10.11 -0.70 11.52
N LEU A 19 -8.83 -0.37 11.68
CA LEU A 19 -8.08 -0.67 12.90
C LEU A 19 -8.70 -0.02 14.12
N LYS A 20 -9.18 1.22 13.99
CA LYS A 20 -9.84 1.97 15.08
C LYS A 20 -11.23 1.43 15.43
N TYR A 21 -11.99 0.94 14.46
CA TYR A 21 -13.40 0.58 14.66
C TYR A 21 -13.68 -0.93 14.71
N GLU A 22 -12.77 -1.74 14.20
CA GLU A 22 -12.93 -3.20 14.12
C GLU A 22 -12.07 -3.96 15.14
N THR A 23 -11.27 -3.26 15.95
CA THR A 23 -10.42 -3.89 16.98
C THR A 23 -10.81 -3.43 18.39
N ASN A 24 -10.51 -4.24 19.41
CA ASN A 24 -10.91 -3.95 20.79
C ASN A 24 -10.02 -2.90 21.46
N ASN A 25 -8.72 -2.93 21.17
CA ASN A 25 -7.72 -2.14 21.88
C ASN A 25 -6.72 -1.49 20.93
N ALA A 26 -6.13 -0.39 21.37
CA ALA A 26 -4.99 0.24 20.71
C ALA A 26 -3.78 -0.70 20.75
N GLY A 27 -3.54 -1.43 19.66
CA GLY A 27 -2.46 -2.43 19.54
C GLY A 27 -2.92 -3.76 18.95
N ASP A 28 -4.23 -4.01 18.93
CA ASP A 28 -4.78 -5.18 18.25
C ASP A 28 -4.73 -4.98 16.73
N CYS A 29 -4.33 -6.04 16.03
CA CYS A 29 -4.19 -6.04 14.58
C CYS A 29 -5.29 -6.85 13.88
N ILE A 30 -5.99 -7.74 14.61
CA ILE A 30 -6.98 -8.64 14.02
C ILE A 30 -8.36 -8.00 14.11
N SER A 31 -8.99 -7.79 12.95
CA SER A 31 -10.37 -7.32 12.85
C SER A 31 -11.33 -8.32 13.49
N GLN A 32 -12.26 -7.84 14.30
CA GLN A 32 -13.32 -8.68 14.86
C GLN A 32 -14.42 -9.00 13.86
N ILE A 33 -14.60 -8.14 12.86
CA ILE A 33 -15.63 -8.25 11.82
C ILE A 33 -15.16 -9.20 10.73
N THR A 34 -13.97 -8.94 10.16
CA THR A 34 -13.47 -9.66 8.98
C THR A 34 -12.43 -10.72 9.31
N LYS A 35 -11.93 -10.78 10.57
CA LYS A 35 -10.86 -11.68 11.02
C LYS A 35 -9.52 -11.51 10.27
N ARG A 36 -9.37 -10.43 9.50
CA ARG A 36 -8.13 -10.09 8.79
C ARG A 36 -7.11 -9.41 9.70
N ASP A 37 -5.84 -9.57 9.35
CA ASP A 37 -4.73 -8.82 9.96
C ASP A 37 -4.58 -7.47 9.26
N LEU A 38 -5.17 -6.45 9.86
CA LEU A 38 -5.18 -5.07 9.37
C LEU A 38 -3.78 -4.44 9.43
N CYS A 39 -2.92 -4.87 10.35
CA CYS A 39 -1.53 -4.39 10.43
C CYS A 39 -0.71 -4.94 9.27
N GLN A 40 -0.91 -6.21 8.91
CA GLN A 40 -0.32 -6.80 7.72
C GLN A 40 -0.80 -6.10 6.45
N ASP A 41 -2.09 -5.79 6.33
CA ASP A 41 -2.66 -5.06 5.19
C ASP A 41 -2.02 -3.66 5.03
N ILE A 42 -1.83 -2.92 6.13
CA ILE A 42 -1.11 -1.63 6.11
C ILE A 42 0.35 -1.84 5.65
N ARG A 43 1.03 -2.86 6.17
CA ARG A 43 2.41 -3.17 5.80
C ARG A 43 2.54 -3.52 4.32
N GLN A 44 1.63 -4.33 3.78
CA GLN A 44 1.60 -4.69 2.37
C GLN A 44 1.39 -3.47 1.48
N ASN A 45 0.43 -2.59 1.81
CA ASN A 45 0.22 -1.36 1.05
C ASN A 45 1.46 -0.46 1.05
N LYS A 46 2.17 -0.33 2.18
CA LYS A 46 3.45 0.41 2.23
C LYS A 46 4.52 -0.20 1.32
N ILE A 47 4.64 -1.53 1.30
CA ILE A 47 5.57 -2.25 0.43
C ILE A 47 5.24 -2.00 -1.04
N LEU A 48 3.95 -2.02 -1.42
CA LEU A 48 3.51 -1.75 -2.79
C LEU A 48 3.84 -0.33 -3.25
N ILE A 49 3.69 0.68 -2.37
CA ILE A 49 4.11 2.05 -2.68
C ILE A 49 5.61 2.12 -2.97
N VAL A 50 6.44 1.46 -2.16
CA VAL A 50 7.90 1.43 -2.38
C VAL A 50 8.24 0.72 -3.69
N ALA A 51 7.59 -0.41 -3.97
CA ALA A 51 7.78 -1.15 -5.22
C ALA A 51 7.43 -0.31 -6.46
N ASP A 52 6.33 0.45 -6.40
CA ASP A 52 5.93 1.37 -7.46
C ASP A 52 6.96 2.48 -7.70
N LEU A 53 7.51 3.06 -6.63
CA LEU A 53 8.56 4.08 -6.74
C LEU A 53 9.82 3.51 -7.39
N VAL A 54 10.26 2.31 -6.98
CA VAL A 54 11.40 1.62 -7.58
C VAL A 54 11.15 1.36 -9.06
N LEU A 55 9.97 0.86 -9.42
CA LEU A 55 9.63 0.57 -10.81
C LEU A 55 9.57 1.85 -11.66
N ILE A 56 9.03 2.96 -11.14
CA ILE A 56 9.07 4.26 -11.83
C ILE A 56 10.52 4.68 -12.09
N VAL A 57 11.42 4.58 -11.11
CA VAL A 57 12.84 4.93 -11.28
C VAL A 57 13.49 4.05 -12.35
N VAL A 58 13.27 2.74 -12.31
CA VAL A 58 13.77 1.79 -13.32
C VAL A 58 13.26 2.16 -14.71
N LEU A 59 11.95 2.40 -14.87
CA LEU A 59 11.36 2.79 -16.16
C LEU A 59 11.93 4.12 -16.66
N LEU A 60 12.17 5.09 -15.78
CA LEU A 60 12.80 6.36 -16.16
C LEU A 60 14.25 6.18 -16.61
N MET A 61 15.03 5.31 -15.96
CA MET A 61 16.39 4.98 -16.38
C MET A 61 16.41 4.33 -17.77
N PHE A 62 15.52 3.38 -18.01
CA PHE A 62 15.42 2.68 -19.30
C PHE A 62 14.58 3.41 -20.35
N ARG A 63 13.98 4.57 -20.01
CA ARG A 63 13.10 5.35 -20.90
C ARG A 63 13.74 5.62 -22.26
N ARG A 64 15.02 5.97 -22.29
CA ARG A 64 15.74 6.27 -23.54
C ARG A 64 16.03 5.04 -24.40
N LYS A 65 16.11 3.86 -23.78
CA LYS A 65 16.30 2.59 -24.47
C LYS A 65 14.98 2.06 -25.04
N ILE A 66 13.89 2.19 -24.28
CA ILE A 66 12.55 1.75 -24.69
C ILE A 66 11.95 2.64 -25.80
N ILE A 67 12.23 3.95 -25.81
CA ILE A 67 11.65 4.88 -26.81
C ILE A 67 12.43 4.92 -28.14
N ARG A 68 13.66 4.41 -28.15
CA ARG A 68 14.57 4.50 -29.32
C ARG A 68 14.59 3.22 -30.17
N ASP A 69 13.99 2.14 -29.69
CA ASP A 69 13.59 0.97 -30.49
C ASP A 69 12.12 1.13 -30.91
#